data_AF-A0A2V6IMY1-F1
#
_entry.id   AF-A0A2V6IMY1-F1
#
_cell.length_a   1.000
_cell.length_b   1.000
_cell.length_c   1.000
_cell.angle_alpha   90.00
_cell.angle_beta   90.00
_cell.angle_gamma   90.00
#
_symmetry.space_group_name_H-M   'P 1'
#
loop_
_entity.id
_entity.type
_entity.pdbx_description
1 polymer ?
#
loop_
_entity_poly.entity_id
_entity_poly.type
_entity_poly.pdbx_seq_one_letter_code
_entity_poly.pdbx_strand_id
1 'polypeptide(L)'
;MAVAGLFINAGRSGMIDIINRAEDEFLSLPPLLQEFFRWLEHSGVEPHPGPKVNAQDSDVGLRSEKRGRLFSMFGVTTSDDYRPVAWMGRFPVDVTTILVGIHVALAIVACLLVAAGGGGLLDLMMFDSARVLGSGQVWRLATYAFIHSPMQLLWFAIEMYMLFVFGREVEKFIGQRAYIVLYAVLLFTPSLLLTLWGFSQRTGLAGSLALHFGVFVAFATIYPSAELLLRITAKWTAVILGAIYTLQLLAYHSWTDLAVVWTSIAASFCFVRLRGVGPELIWWENFKARLQPKPKFKVVPKPVPTRREEDDISESVDPILDKIAKSGIGSLTPSERRTLDRARDRLLKGSK
;
A
#
# COMPACT_ATOMS: atom_id res chain seq x y z
N MET A 1 -17.00 -2.59 -41.56
CA MET A 1 -16.43 -2.48 -42.93
C MET A 1 -16.76 -1.13 -43.61
N ALA A 2 -16.78 0.00 -42.89
CA ALA A 2 -17.05 1.32 -43.50
C ALA A 2 -16.19 2.46 -42.94
N VAL A 3 -15.01 2.15 -42.37
CA VAL A 3 -14.11 3.17 -41.78
C VAL A 3 -12.68 3.09 -42.36
N ALA A 4 -12.41 2.16 -43.28
CA ALA A 4 -11.06 1.91 -43.82
C ALA A 4 -10.60 2.86 -44.95
N GLY A 5 -11.26 4.00 -45.15
CA GLY A 5 -11.13 4.77 -46.40
C GLY A 5 -10.44 6.13 -46.34
N LEU A 6 -10.24 6.74 -45.18
CA LEU A 6 -9.65 8.08 -45.13
C LEU A 6 -8.56 8.15 -44.07
N PHE A 7 -7.36 8.54 -44.49
CA PHE A 7 -6.46 9.52 -43.88
C PHE A 7 -5.01 9.20 -44.26
N ILE A 8 -4.74 9.32 -45.56
CA ILE A 8 -3.42 9.73 -46.05
C ILE A 8 -3.49 11.26 -46.09
N ASN A 9 -2.55 11.91 -45.40
CA ASN A 9 -2.25 13.35 -45.43
C ASN A 9 -2.97 14.23 -44.37
N ALA A 10 -2.29 14.53 -43.26
CA ALA A 10 -2.62 15.70 -42.46
C ALA A 10 -1.36 16.28 -41.78
N GLY A 11 -0.89 17.42 -42.28
CA GLY A 11 -0.05 18.34 -41.52
C GLY A 11 -0.86 19.04 -40.41
N ARG A 12 -0.23 20.02 -39.74
CA ARG A 12 -0.65 20.80 -38.54
C ARG A 12 -2.15 20.98 -38.21
N SER A 13 -3.07 20.92 -39.18
CA SER A 13 -4.53 20.85 -39.00
C SER A 13 -5.00 19.54 -38.34
N GLY A 14 -4.36 18.40 -38.62
CA GLY A 14 -4.76 17.10 -38.09
C GLY A 14 -4.58 16.96 -36.57
N MET A 15 -3.67 17.74 -35.98
CA MET A 15 -3.48 17.76 -34.52
C MET A 15 -4.62 18.48 -33.81
N ILE A 16 -5.18 19.54 -34.41
CA ILE A 16 -6.37 20.23 -33.91
C ILE A 16 -7.60 19.35 -34.08
N ASP A 17 -7.71 18.63 -35.21
CA ASP A 17 -8.79 17.65 -35.42
C ASP A 17 -8.72 16.46 -34.46
N ILE A 18 -7.52 15.99 -34.07
CA ILE A 18 -7.35 14.94 -33.05
C ILE A 18 -7.73 15.45 -31.66
N ILE A 19 -7.38 16.70 -31.32
CA ILE A 19 -7.73 17.31 -30.03
C ILE A 19 -9.25 17.52 -29.94
N ASN A 20 -9.86 18.11 -30.98
CA ASN A 20 -11.31 18.31 -31.04
C ASN A 20 -12.05 16.97 -31.03
N ARG A 21 -11.52 15.93 -31.69
CA ARG A 21 -12.12 14.59 -31.70
C ARG A 21 -11.97 13.85 -30.38
N ALA A 22 -10.88 14.08 -29.63
CA ALA A 22 -10.74 13.58 -28.26
C ALA A 22 -11.70 14.30 -27.29
N GLU A 23 -11.96 15.59 -27.52
CA GLU A 23 -12.94 16.39 -26.78
C GLU A 23 -14.38 15.95 -27.10
N ASP A 24 -14.68 15.67 -28.37
CA ASP A 24 -15.95 15.08 -28.81
C ASP A 24 -16.16 13.66 -28.26
N GLU A 25 -15.10 12.84 -28.19
CA GLU A 25 -15.14 11.52 -27.55
C GLU A 25 -15.36 11.65 -26.03
N PHE A 26 -14.75 12.62 -25.36
CA PHE A 26 -14.99 12.93 -23.96
C PHE A 26 -16.43 13.37 -23.68
N LEU A 27 -16.99 14.24 -24.54
CA LEU A 27 -18.38 14.69 -24.47
C LEU A 27 -19.38 13.58 -24.82
N SER A 28 -18.95 12.55 -25.57
CA SER A 28 -19.75 11.37 -25.88
C SER A 28 -19.80 10.33 -24.75
N LEU A 29 -18.98 10.49 -23.70
CA LEU A 29 -18.99 9.60 -22.55
C LEU A 29 -20.30 9.73 -21.76
N PRO A 30 -20.82 8.63 -21.20
CA PRO A 30 -21.87 8.66 -20.19
C PRO A 30 -21.56 9.69 -19.08
N PRO A 31 -22.56 10.41 -18.53
CA PRO A 31 -22.35 11.47 -17.54
C PRO A 31 -21.51 11.05 -16.32
N LEU A 32 -21.67 9.80 -15.87
CA LEU A 32 -20.87 9.19 -14.81
C LEU A 32 -19.37 9.12 -15.13
N LEU A 33 -19.00 8.86 -16.38
CA LEU A 33 -17.61 8.83 -16.84
C LEU A 33 -17.04 10.25 -16.94
N GLN A 34 -17.84 11.23 -17.37
CA GLN A 34 -17.41 12.63 -17.39
C GLN A 34 -17.17 13.19 -15.98
N GLU A 35 -18.10 12.94 -15.04
CA GLU A 35 -17.89 13.27 -13.62
C GLU A 35 -16.68 12.56 -13.05
N PHE A 36 -16.46 11.31 -13.46
CA PHE A 36 -15.30 10.56 -13.07
C PHE A 36 -14.00 11.23 -13.50
N PHE A 37 -13.90 11.65 -14.77
CA PHE A 37 -12.72 12.37 -15.25
C PHE A 37 -12.54 13.75 -14.63
N ARG A 38 -13.62 14.50 -14.38
CA ARG A 38 -13.56 15.80 -13.70
C ARG A 38 -13.09 15.68 -12.26
N TRP A 39 -13.57 14.66 -11.53
CA TRP A 39 -13.07 14.37 -10.19
C TRP A 39 -11.60 13.94 -10.21
N LEU A 40 -11.17 13.15 -11.20
CA LEU A 40 -9.77 12.72 -11.34
C LEU A 40 -8.84 13.92 -11.57
N GLU A 41 -9.25 14.91 -12.37
CA GLU A 41 -8.48 16.12 -12.63
C GLU A 41 -8.26 16.95 -11.35
N HIS A 42 -9.28 17.05 -10.49
CA HIS A 42 -9.19 17.76 -9.21
C HIS A 42 -8.49 16.97 -8.08
N SER A 43 -8.33 15.66 -8.23
CA SER A 43 -7.68 14.78 -7.23
C SER A 43 -6.15 14.75 -7.33
N GLY A 44 -5.56 15.52 -8.25
CA GLY A 44 -4.12 15.77 -8.30
C GLY A 44 -3.67 16.54 -7.06
N VAL A 45 -3.38 15.80 -5.99
CA VAL A 45 -2.92 16.31 -4.68
C VAL A 45 -1.78 17.31 -4.87
N GLU A 46 -2.05 18.58 -4.55
CA GLU A 46 -1.00 19.58 -4.39
C GLU A 46 0.01 19.10 -3.34
N PRO A 47 1.31 19.37 -3.53
CA PRO A 47 2.32 19.00 -2.55
C PRO A 47 2.04 19.76 -1.25
N HIS A 48 1.57 19.05 -0.21
CA HIS A 48 1.58 19.59 1.14
C HIS A 48 3.02 20.02 1.48
N PRO A 49 3.24 21.27 1.93
CA PRO A 49 4.55 21.68 2.40
C PRO A 49 4.88 20.83 3.62
N GLY A 50 5.92 19.98 3.48
CA GLY A 50 6.41 19.15 4.56
C GLY A 50 6.73 19.98 5.81
N PRO A 51 6.60 19.40 7.01
CA PRO A 51 6.92 20.12 8.24
C PRO A 51 8.39 20.56 8.21
N LYS A 52 8.63 21.84 8.51
CA LYS A 52 9.98 22.38 8.70
C LYS A 52 10.62 21.66 9.89
N VAL A 53 11.51 20.71 9.60
CA VAL A 53 12.37 20.09 10.62
C VAL A 53 13.38 21.15 11.04
N ASN A 54 13.20 21.71 12.24
CA ASN A 54 14.24 22.51 12.89
C ASN A 54 15.42 21.59 13.20
N ALA A 55 16.59 21.97 12.70
CA ALA A 55 17.86 21.32 12.98
C ALA A 55 18.27 21.59 14.43
N GLN A 56 17.67 20.87 15.38
CA GLN A 56 18.05 20.90 16.80
C GLN A 56 17.49 19.68 17.52
N ASP A 57 17.87 18.49 17.06
CA ASP A 57 17.84 17.27 17.88
C ASP A 57 18.69 16.19 17.19
N SER A 58 20.00 16.36 17.28
CA SER A 58 20.97 15.38 16.81
C SER A 58 21.87 14.99 17.98
N ASP A 59 21.33 14.29 18.97
CA ASP A 59 22.20 13.62 19.96
C ASP A 59 21.51 12.54 20.81
N VAL A 60 20.98 11.47 20.19
CA VAL A 60 20.73 10.22 20.95
C VAL A 60 20.88 9.00 20.04
N GLY A 61 21.89 8.16 20.32
CA GLY A 61 21.71 6.71 20.12
C GLY A 61 22.70 5.93 19.24
N LEU A 62 24.00 6.22 19.30
CA LEU A 62 25.06 5.27 18.88
C LEU A 62 25.12 4.06 19.82
N ARG A 63 24.14 3.12 19.75
CA ARG A 63 24.28 1.81 20.43
C ARG A 63 23.36 0.67 19.95
N SER A 64 23.11 0.52 18.65
CA SER A 64 22.31 -0.61 18.13
C SER A 64 22.84 -1.26 16.84
N GLU A 65 24.13 -1.10 16.52
CA GLU A 65 24.62 -1.48 15.18
C GLU A 65 24.95 -2.97 14.97
N LYS A 66 24.77 -3.84 15.97
CA LYS A 66 25.19 -5.26 15.88
C LYS A 66 24.10 -6.32 15.97
N ARG A 67 22.81 -5.95 16.03
CA ARG A 67 21.71 -6.93 16.05
C ARG A 67 20.76 -6.89 14.84
N GLY A 68 20.95 -5.92 13.92
CA GLY A 68 20.05 -5.69 12.78
C GLY A 68 20.36 -6.46 11.49
N ARG A 69 21.40 -7.31 11.43
CA ARG A 69 21.88 -7.85 10.15
C ARG A 69 21.19 -9.12 9.64
N LEU A 70 20.22 -9.67 10.38
CA LEU A 70 19.47 -10.88 9.98
C LEU A 70 17.95 -10.69 9.90
N PHE A 71 17.41 -9.56 10.37
CA PHE A 71 15.96 -9.28 10.36
C PHE A 71 15.51 -8.31 9.26
N SER A 72 16.42 -7.77 8.43
CA SER A 72 16.06 -6.78 7.40
C SER A 72 15.50 -7.37 6.09
N MET A 73 15.25 -8.67 6.01
CA MET A 73 14.82 -9.30 4.76
C MET A 73 13.30 -9.48 4.66
N PHE A 74 12.56 -9.46 5.79
CA PHE A 74 11.11 -9.56 5.81
C PHE A 74 10.52 -8.80 7.01
N GLY A 75 9.95 -7.62 6.76
CA GLY A 75 9.09 -6.91 7.72
C GLY A 75 9.27 -5.40 7.71
N VAL A 76 8.18 -4.71 7.34
CA VAL A 76 7.87 -3.28 7.54
C VAL A 76 9.09 -2.36 7.54
N THR A 77 9.41 -1.80 6.37
CA THR A 77 10.37 -0.70 6.28
C THR A 77 9.81 0.49 7.05
N THR A 78 10.61 1.02 7.97
CA THR A 78 10.42 2.36 8.50
C THR A 78 10.37 3.34 7.33
N SER A 79 9.66 4.46 7.50
CA SER A 79 9.46 5.53 6.51
C SER A 79 10.73 6.13 5.87
N ASP A 80 11.92 5.66 6.26
CA ASP A 80 13.24 6.15 5.81
C ASP A 80 13.72 5.58 4.47
N ASP A 81 13.04 4.58 3.90
CA ASP A 81 13.40 3.96 2.61
C ASP A 81 12.77 4.63 1.38
N TYR A 82 11.97 5.70 1.55
CA TYR A 82 11.45 6.50 0.43
C TYR A 82 12.48 7.57 0.04
N ARG A 83 13.35 7.22 -0.91
CA ARG A 83 14.12 8.20 -1.68
C ARG A 83 13.73 8.06 -3.15
N PRO A 84 13.39 9.16 -3.85
CA PRO A 84 13.09 9.08 -5.28
C PRO A 84 14.29 8.53 -6.05
N VAL A 85 14.01 7.72 -7.07
CA VAL A 85 15.00 7.00 -7.88
C VAL A 85 15.92 7.96 -8.61
N ALA A 86 15.35 9.07 -9.08
CA ALA A 86 16.06 10.17 -9.69
C ALA A 86 15.31 11.47 -9.41
N TRP A 87 15.97 12.59 -9.66
CA TRP A 87 15.35 13.91 -9.62
C TRP A 87 15.36 14.46 -11.04
N MET A 88 14.18 14.72 -11.61
CA MET A 88 14.08 15.45 -12.88
C MET A 88 13.69 16.89 -12.54
N GLY A 89 14.70 17.74 -12.32
CA GLY A 89 14.50 19.11 -11.85
C GLY A 89 13.96 19.14 -10.41
N ARG A 90 12.70 19.56 -10.23
CA ARG A 90 12.03 19.70 -8.92
C ARG A 90 11.14 18.51 -8.54
N PHE A 91 10.97 17.52 -9.42
CA PHE A 91 10.05 16.42 -9.20
C PHE A 91 10.79 15.12 -8.80
N PRO A 92 10.37 14.45 -7.70
CA PRO A 92 10.84 13.11 -7.38
C PRO A 92 10.40 12.12 -8.48
N VAL A 93 11.34 11.37 -9.05
CA VAL A 93 11.04 10.29 -10.00
C VAL A 93 10.85 9.00 -9.23
N ASP A 94 9.59 8.57 -9.12
CA ASP A 94 9.20 7.29 -8.53
C ASP A 94 9.34 6.14 -9.55
N VAL A 95 9.46 4.89 -9.10
CA VAL A 95 9.46 3.71 -9.98
C VAL A 95 8.20 3.65 -10.81
N THR A 96 7.06 4.01 -10.21
CA THR A 96 5.78 4.11 -10.90
C THR A 96 5.86 5.08 -12.09
N THR A 97 6.50 6.24 -11.93
CA THR A 97 6.66 7.22 -13.02
C THR A 97 7.52 6.66 -14.15
N ILE A 98 8.58 5.93 -13.81
CA ILE A 98 9.44 5.25 -14.80
C ILE A 98 8.64 4.20 -15.57
N LEU A 99 7.84 3.38 -14.89
CA LEU A 99 7.01 2.34 -15.52
C LEU A 99 5.96 2.94 -16.47
N VAL A 100 5.29 4.01 -16.06
CA VAL A 100 4.36 4.75 -16.93
C VAL A 100 5.10 5.30 -18.16
N GLY A 101 6.27 5.92 -17.97
CA GLY A 101 7.10 6.41 -19.08
C GLY A 101 7.50 5.32 -20.06
N ILE A 102 7.87 4.13 -19.56
CA ILE A 102 8.19 2.96 -20.39
C ILE A 102 6.99 2.51 -21.21
N HIS A 103 5.82 2.34 -20.58
CA HIS A 103 4.59 1.95 -21.28
C HIS A 103 4.22 2.95 -22.37
N VAL A 104 4.26 4.26 -22.07
CA VAL A 104 3.95 5.31 -23.05
C VAL A 104 4.96 5.31 -24.20
N ALA A 105 6.25 5.20 -23.92
CA ALA A 105 7.29 5.13 -24.94
C ALA A 105 7.09 3.90 -25.86
N LEU A 106 6.79 2.73 -25.29
CA LEU A 106 6.56 1.51 -26.06
C LEU A 106 5.25 1.55 -26.85
N ALA A 107 4.20 2.18 -26.32
CA ALA A 107 2.96 2.42 -27.06
C ALA A 107 3.19 3.34 -28.27
N ILE A 108 4.00 4.40 -28.14
CA ILE A 108 4.39 5.27 -29.26
C ILE A 108 5.17 4.48 -30.30
N VAL A 109 6.17 3.70 -29.88
CA VAL A 109 6.95 2.84 -30.78
C VAL A 109 6.04 1.84 -31.50
N ALA A 110 5.08 1.22 -30.80
CA ALA A 110 4.11 0.31 -31.39
C ALA A 110 3.24 1.00 -32.45
N CYS A 111 2.77 2.23 -32.18
CA CYS A 111 2.00 3.01 -33.15
C CYS A 111 2.83 3.33 -34.41
N LEU A 112 4.07 3.79 -34.24
CA LEU A 112 4.98 4.07 -35.35
C LEU A 112 5.28 2.82 -36.18
N LEU A 113 5.48 1.69 -35.51
CA LEU A 113 5.75 0.40 -36.15
C LEU A 113 4.55 -0.09 -36.95
N VAL A 114 3.34 0.01 -36.41
CA VAL A 114 2.09 -0.31 -37.11
C VAL A 114 1.89 0.60 -38.31
N ALA A 115 2.12 1.91 -38.16
CA ALA A 115 2.03 2.88 -39.25
C ALA A 115 3.02 2.59 -40.39
N ALA A 116 4.21 2.05 -40.06
CA ALA A 116 5.22 1.61 -41.03
C ALA A 116 4.93 0.23 -41.66
N GLY A 117 3.79 -0.41 -41.36
CA GLY A 117 3.44 -1.75 -41.85
C GLY A 117 4.13 -2.90 -41.10
N GLY A 118 4.86 -2.61 -40.02
CA GLY A 118 5.60 -3.58 -39.22
C GLY A 118 4.81 -4.24 -38.09
N GLY A 119 3.46 -4.21 -38.13
CA GLY A 119 2.61 -4.69 -37.03
C GLY A 119 2.88 -6.13 -36.58
N GLY A 120 3.31 -7.01 -37.49
CA GLY A 120 3.67 -8.41 -37.17
C GLY A 120 4.86 -8.57 -36.22
N LEU A 121 5.68 -7.53 -36.02
CA LEU A 121 6.71 -7.57 -34.97
C LEU A 121 6.11 -7.52 -33.56
N LEU A 122 4.91 -6.96 -33.37
CA LEU A 122 4.22 -6.95 -32.07
C LEU A 122 3.83 -8.38 -31.65
N ASP A 123 3.53 -9.25 -32.61
CA ASP A 123 3.25 -10.67 -32.36
C ASP A 123 4.45 -11.40 -31.76
N LEU A 124 5.67 -10.88 -31.93
CA LEU A 124 6.88 -11.44 -31.30
C LEU A 124 6.97 -11.12 -29.80
N MET A 125 6.26 -10.08 -29.37
CA MET A 125 6.30 -9.53 -28.01
C MET A 125 5.09 -9.97 -27.17
N MET A 126 3.98 -10.34 -27.81
CA MET A 126 2.82 -10.92 -27.13
C MET A 126 3.17 -12.27 -26.47
N PHE A 127 2.48 -12.61 -25.40
CA PHE A 127 2.64 -13.91 -24.79
C PHE A 127 1.95 -14.99 -25.64
N ASP A 128 2.69 -16.06 -25.94
CA ASP A 128 2.20 -17.25 -26.63
C ASP A 128 2.87 -18.48 -26.03
N SER A 129 2.10 -19.26 -25.27
CA SER A 129 2.57 -20.46 -24.58
C SER A 129 3.27 -21.47 -25.51
N ALA A 130 2.80 -21.64 -26.76
CA ALA A 130 3.38 -22.59 -27.69
C ALA A 130 4.81 -22.16 -28.11
N ARG A 131 5.05 -20.85 -28.24
CA ARG A 131 6.38 -20.31 -28.57
C ARG A 131 7.32 -20.31 -27.38
N VAL A 132 6.79 -20.08 -26.17
CA VAL A 132 7.56 -20.18 -24.93
C VAL A 132 8.02 -21.61 -24.71
N LEU A 133 7.10 -22.59 -24.77
CA LEU A 133 7.40 -24.00 -24.52
C LEU A 133 8.18 -24.67 -25.66
N GLY A 134 7.80 -24.42 -26.92
CA GLY A 134 8.38 -25.10 -28.07
C GLY A 134 9.68 -24.49 -28.59
N SER A 135 9.83 -23.16 -28.48
CA SER A 135 10.97 -22.44 -29.07
C SER A 135 11.80 -21.66 -28.04
N GLY A 136 11.51 -21.81 -26.73
CA GLY A 136 12.28 -21.17 -25.66
C GLY A 136 12.20 -19.64 -25.65
N GLN A 137 11.13 -19.05 -26.19
CA GLN A 137 10.99 -17.59 -26.30
C GLN A 137 10.61 -16.92 -24.97
N VAL A 138 11.48 -17.02 -23.96
CA VAL A 138 11.21 -16.64 -22.57
C VAL A 138 10.95 -15.15 -22.35
N TRP A 139 11.39 -14.27 -23.25
CA TRP A 139 11.11 -12.82 -23.16
C TRP A 139 9.61 -12.52 -23.20
N ARG A 140 8.81 -13.37 -23.86
CA ARG A 140 7.34 -13.27 -23.93
C ARG A 140 6.65 -13.32 -22.57
N LEU A 141 7.31 -13.84 -21.53
CA LEU A 141 6.80 -13.84 -20.16
C LEU A 141 6.71 -12.44 -19.55
N ALA A 142 7.46 -11.48 -20.08
CA ALA A 142 7.51 -10.10 -19.61
C ALA A 142 7.01 -9.09 -20.66
N THR A 143 7.36 -9.28 -21.93
CA THR A 143 7.10 -8.26 -22.96
C THR A 143 5.62 -8.04 -23.25
N TYR A 144 4.77 -9.05 -22.98
CA TYR A 144 3.34 -9.00 -23.29
C TYR A 144 2.62 -7.82 -22.63
N ALA A 145 3.07 -7.42 -21.43
CA ALA A 145 2.42 -6.36 -20.65
C ALA A 145 2.64 -4.98 -21.25
N PHE A 146 3.65 -4.81 -22.10
CA PHE A 146 4.00 -3.51 -22.70
C PHE A 146 3.47 -3.34 -24.13
N ILE A 147 2.65 -4.29 -24.59
CA ILE A 147 2.03 -4.25 -25.91
C ILE A 147 0.59 -3.77 -25.76
N HIS A 148 0.32 -2.59 -26.31
CA HIS A 148 -1.01 -1.99 -26.33
C HIS A 148 -1.47 -1.80 -27.77
N SER A 149 -2.74 -2.10 -28.03
CA SER A 149 -3.32 -1.90 -29.35
C SER A 149 -3.51 -0.41 -29.63
N PRO A 150 -3.08 0.11 -30.81
CA PRO A 150 -3.33 1.50 -31.20
C PRO A 150 -4.82 1.89 -31.22
N MET A 151 -5.71 0.91 -31.37
CA MET A 151 -7.16 1.14 -31.34
C MET A 151 -7.72 1.42 -29.95
N GLN A 152 -6.93 1.22 -28.88
CA GLN A 152 -7.35 1.35 -27.49
C GLN A 152 -6.57 2.45 -26.75
N LEU A 153 -6.00 3.43 -27.47
CA LEU A 153 -5.16 4.48 -26.89
C LEU A 153 -5.86 5.30 -25.79
N LEU A 154 -7.15 5.58 -25.93
CA LEU A 154 -7.93 6.28 -24.90
C LEU A 154 -7.96 5.46 -23.59
N TRP A 155 -8.27 4.16 -23.70
CA TRP A 155 -8.31 3.27 -22.54
C TRP A 155 -6.92 3.08 -21.92
N PHE A 156 -5.89 2.97 -22.76
CA PHE A 156 -4.50 2.95 -22.34
C PHE A 156 -4.11 4.20 -21.55
N ALA A 157 -4.53 5.40 -21.97
CA ALA A 157 -4.25 6.64 -21.26
C ALA A 157 -4.87 6.64 -19.85
N ILE A 158 -6.10 6.14 -19.72
CA ILE A 158 -6.79 5.98 -18.43
C ILE A 158 -6.02 4.99 -17.55
N GLU A 159 -5.59 3.86 -18.11
CA GLU A 159 -4.82 2.83 -17.42
C GLU A 159 -3.48 3.38 -16.90
N MET A 160 -2.76 4.17 -17.72
CA MET A 160 -1.51 4.83 -17.33
C MET A 160 -1.71 5.86 -16.23
N TYR A 161 -2.78 6.65 -16.32
CA TYR A 161 -3.13 7.59 -15.27
C TYR A 161 -3.46 6.87 -13.95
N MET A 162 -4.26 5.80 -13.99
CA MET A 162 -4.56 5.00 -12.81
C MET A 162 -3.31 4.36 -12.21
N LEU A 163 -2.42 3.82 -13.03
CA LEU A 163 -1.13 3.30 -12.56
C LEU A 163 -0.32 4.42 -11.89
N PHE A 164 -0.25 5.60 -12.48
CA PHE A 164 0.46 6.73 -11.90
C PHE A 164 -0.11 7.18 -10.55
N VAL A 165 -1.44 7.23 -10.41
CA VAL A 165 -2.10 7.65 -9.16
C VAL A 165 -1.95 6.58 -8.10
N PHE A 166 -2.47 5.37 -8.34
CA PHE A 166 -2.50 4.32 -7.33
C PHE A 166 -1.14 3.67 -7.12
N GLY A 167 -0.35 3.49 -8.18
CA GLY A 167 0.98 2.91 -8.10
C GLY A 167 1.91 3.72 -7.20
N ARG A 168 1.89 5.06 -7.30
CA ARG A 168 2.70 5.93 -6.42
C ARG A 168 2.29 5.81 -4.97
N GLU A 169 0.99 5.75 -4.67
CA GLU A 169 0.54 5.59 -3.28
C GLU A 169 0.92 4.22 -2.71
N VAL A 170 0.83 3.16 -3.50
CA VAL A 170 1.33 1.83 -3.10
C VAL A 170 2.83 1.89 -2.89
N GLU A 171 3.60 2.44 -3.82
CA GLU A 171 5.07 2.56 -3.76
C GLU A 171 5.54 3.34 -2.52
N LYS A 172 4.91 4.48 -2.21
CA LYS A 172 5.20 5.26 -1.00
C LYS A 172 4.94 4.46 0.27
N PHE A 173 3.89 3.64 0.29
CA PHE A 173 3.51 2.89 1.48
C PHE A 173 4.39 1.66 1.72
N ILE A 174 4.62 0.82 0.70
CA ILE A 174 5.39 -0.43 0.85
C ILE A 174 6.90 -0.25 0.61
N GLY A 175 7.31 0.89 0.08
CA GLY A 175 8.68 1.20 -0.32
C GLY A 175 9.02 0.71 -1.73
N GLN A 176 10.03 1.35 -2.32
CA GLN A 176 10.45 1.15 -3.72
C GLN A 176 10.77 -0.32 -4.06
N ARG A 177 11.59 -0.98 -3.23
CA ARG A 177 12.03 -2.36 -3.48
C ARG A 177 10.87 -3.34 -3.45
N ALA A 178 9.95 -3.19 -2.48
CA ALA A 178 8.78 -4.05 -2.38
C ALA A 178 7.81 -3.80 -3.55
N TYR A 179 7.68 -2.55 -4.01
CA TYR A 179 6.88 -2.22 -5.18
C TYR A 179 7.42 -2.85 -6.47
N ILE A 180 8.74 -2.84 -6.69
CA ILE A 180 9.36 -3.54 -7.83
C ILE A 180 9.05 -5.04 -7.77
N VAL A 181 9.15 -5.67 -6.60
CA VAL A 181 8.82 -7.09 -6.43
C VAL A 181 7.34 -7.34 -6.65
N LEU A 182 6.45 -6.49 -6.15
CA LEU A 182 5.00 -6.59 -6.40
C LEU A 182 4.72 -6.53 -7.90
N TYR A 183 5.29 -5.55 -8.61
CA TYR A 183 5.10 -5.40 -10.05
C TYR A 183 5.64 -6.63 -10.81
N ALA A 184 6.81 -7.15 -10.42
CA ALA A 184 7.37 -8.36 -11.00
C ALA A 184 6.47 -9.60 -10.73
N VAL A 185 5.94 -9.75 -9.53
CA VAL A 185 5.00 -10.83 -9.19
C VAL A 185 3.74 -10.72 -10.06
N LEU A 186 3.18 -9.53 -10.22
CA LEU A 186 2.01 -9.31 -11.07
C LEU A 186 2.29 -9.52 -12.56
N LEU A 187 3.51 -9.25 -13.01
CA LEU A 187 3.96 -9.47 -14.38
C LEU A 187 4.17 -10.96 -14.69
N PHE A 188 4.85 -11.69 -13.81
CA PHE A 188 5.27 -13.07 -14.11
C PHE A 188 4.26 -14.12 -13.66
N THR A 189 3.50 -13.92 -12.58
CA THR A 189 2.61 -14.97 -12.06
C THR A 189 1.54 -15.38 -13.08
N PRO A 190 0.83 -14.46 -13.76
CA PRO A 190 -0.16 -14.85 -14.76
C PRO A 190 0.46 -15.50 -15.99
N SER A 191 1.60 -15.00 -16.50
CA SER A 191 2.25 -15.58 -17.67
C SER A 191 2.86 -16.95 -17.40
N LEU A 192 3.36 -17.20 -16.18
CA LEU A 192 3.81 -18.52 -15.74
C LEU A 192 2.64 -19.50 -15.59
N LEU A 193 1.50 -19.06 -15.01
CA LEU A 193 0.28 -19.88 -14.96
C LEU A 193 -0.18 -20.27 -16.36
N LEU A 194 -0.24 -19.33 -17.29
CA LEU A 194 -0.61 -19.61 -18.67
C LEU A 194 0.42 -20.50 -19.38
N THR A 195 1.70 -20.40 -19.04
CA THR A 195 2.74 -21.31 -19.57
C THR A 195 2.47 -22.75 -19.11
N LEU A 196 2.09 -22.95 -17.85
CA LEU A 196 1.71 -24.27 -17.33
C LEU A 196 0.42 -24.79 -17.98
N TRP A 197 -0.58 -23.92 -18.19
CA TRP A 197 -1.78 -24.30 -18.93
C TRP A 197 -1.49 -24.60 -20.41
N GLY A 198 -0.46 -23.95 -20.96
CA GLY A 198 0.09 -24.13 -22.30
C GLY A 198 0.39 -25.57 -22.69
N PHE A 199 0.69 -26.45 -21.72
CA PHE A 199 0.92 -27.88 -21.97
C PHE A 199 -0.35 -28.64 -22.38
N SER A 200 -1.52 -28.15 -22.00
CA SER A 200 -2.81 -28.74 -22.35
C SER A 200 -3.43 -28.07 -23.57
N GLN A 201 -3.43 -26.74 -23.59
CA GLN A 201 -3.96 -25.95 -24.70
C GLN A 201 -3.15 -24.67 -24.92
N ARG A 202 -3.06 -24.22 -26.17
CA ARG A 202 -2.35 -22.98 -26.50
C ARG A 202 -3.10 -21.78 -25.92
N THR A 203 -2.44 -21.07 -25.01
CA THR A 203 -2.89 -19.81 -24.42
C THR A 203 -2.09 -18.62 -24.96
N GLY A 204 -2.73 -17.46 -25.07
CA GLY A 204 -2.10 -16.18 -25.40
C GLY A 204 -2.51 -15.08 -24.43
N LEU A 205 -1.70 -14.02 -24.35
CA LEU A 205 -1.96 -12.85 -23.50
C LEU A 205 -1.25 -11.63 -24.08
N ALA A 206 -1.90 -10.47 -24.01
CA ALA A 206 -1.32 -9.19 -24.38
C ALA A 206 -1.97 -8.06 -23.58
N GLY A 207 -1.19 -7.02 -23.29
CA GLY A 207 -1.60 -5.87 -22.50
C GLY A 207 -1.40 -6.06 -21.00
N SER A 208 -1.52 -4.95 -20.29
CA SER A 208 -1.22 -4.83 -18.86
C SER A 208 -2.44 -4.63 -17.97
N LEU A 209 -3.66 -4.69 -18.51
CA LEU A 209 -4.87 -4.32 -17.77
C LEU A 209 -5.01 -5.09 -16.45
N ALA A 210 -4.83 -6.41 -16.47
CA ALA A 210 -4.88 -7.23 -15.27
C ALA A 210 -3.71 -6.97 -14.29
N LEU A 211 -2.53 -6.58 -14.80
CA LEU A 211 -1.37 -6.21 -14.00
C LEU A 211 -1.67 -4.92 -13.23
N HIS A 212 -2.11 -3.86 -13.93
CA HIS A 212 -2.43 -2.58 -13.30
C HIS A 212 -3.67 -2.67 -12.40
N PHE A 213 -4.66 -3.49 -12.77
CA PHE A 213 -5.76 -3.81 -11.87
C PHE A 213 -5.25 -4.50 -10.59
N GLY A 214 -4.25 -5.38 -10.69
CA GLY A 214 -3.55 -5.93 -9.53
C GLY A 214 -2.91 -4.87 -8.64
N VAL A 215 -2.27 -3.84 -9.21
CA VAL A 215 -1.74 -2.69 -8.44
C VAL A 215 -2.88 -1.93 -7.74
N PHE A 216 -4.01 -1.72 -8.42
CA PHE A 216 -5.20 -1.11 -7.79
C PHE A 216 -5.75 -1.95 -6.63
N VAL A 217 -5.78 -3.29 -6.76
CA VAL A 217 -6.15 -4.20 -5.66
C VAL A 217 -5.18 -4.07 -4.48
N ALA A 218 -3.88 -3.89 -4.74
CA ALA A 218 -2.91 -3.64 -3.67
C ALA A 218 -3.26 -2.35 -2.94
N PHE A 219 -3.54 -1.26 -3.68
CA PHE A 219 -4.01 0.00 -3.10
C PHE A 219 -5.27 -0.18 -2.25
N ALA A 220 -6.29 -0.84 -2.76
CA ALA A 220 -7.55 -1.09 -2.05
C ALA A 220 -7.38 -1.98 -0.81
N THR A 221 -6.35 -2.84 -0.78
CA THR A 221 -6.02 -3.67 0.38
C THR A 221 -5.28 -2.87 1.46
N ILE A 222 -4.43 -1.93 1.06
CA ILE A 222 -3.68 -1.05 1.97
C ILE A 222 -4.60 0.02 2.55
N TYR A 223 -5.43 0.65 1.71
CA TYR A 223 -6.31 1.76 2.06
C TYR A 223 -7.81 1.44 1.82
N PRO A 224 -8.38 0.45 2.53
CA PRO A 224 -9.73 -0.04 2.22
C PRO A 224 -10.85 0.97 2.45
N SER A 225 -10.61 1.95 3.33
CA SER A 225 -11.57 3.02 3.65
C SER A 225 -11.32 4.32 2.88
N ALA A 226 -10.32 4.37 1.99
CA ALA A 226 -10.08 5.57 1.19
C ALA A 226 -11.28 5.82 0.26
N GLU A 227 -11.86 7.01 0.33
CA GLU A 227 -12.95 7.40 -0.56
C GLU A 227 -12.38 7.70 -1.94
N LEU A 228 -12.91 7.01 -2.94
CA LEU A 228 -12.68 7.31 -4.34
C LEU A 228 -13.89 8.05 -4.89
N LEU A 229 -14.01 8.03 -6.21
CA LEU A 229 -15.14 8.56 -6.96
C LEU A 229 -16.49 8.16 -6.39
N LEU A 230 -17.41 9.11 -6.43
CA LEU A 230 -18.78 8.95 -5.92
C LEU A 230 -18.84 8.63 -4.42
N ARG A 231 -17.77 8.94 -3.66
CA ARG A 231 -17.62 8.66 -2.22
C ARG A 231 -17.70 7.16 -1.90
N ILE A 232 -17.39 6.31 -2.87
CA ILE A 232 -17.31 4.86 -2.70
C ILE A 232 -15.91 4.53 -2.17
N THR A 233 -15.84 3.73 -1.10
CA THR A 233 -14.55 3.31 -0.53
C THR A 233 -13.79 2.39 -1.48
N ALA A 234 -12.46 2.48 -1.51
CA ALA A 234 -11.60 1.74 -2.43
C ALA A 234 -11.83 0.22 -2.43
N LYS A 235 -12.12 -0.39 -1.27
CA LYS A 235 -12.45 -1.83 -1.19
C LYS A 235 -13.69 -2.20 -2.02
N TRP A 236 -14.73 -1.37 -1.97
CA TRP A 236 -15.97 -1.61 -2.70
C TRP A 236 -15.78 -1.31 -4.18
N THR A 237 -15.00 -0.28 -4.52
CA THR A 237 -14.62 -0.01 -5.91
C THR A 237 -13.87 -1.20 -6.52
N ALA A 238 -12.90 -1.79 -5.81
CA ALA A 238 -12.19 -2.98 -6.27
C ALA A 238 -13.11 -4.19 -6.47
N VAL A 239 -14.04 -4.42 -5.53
CA VAL A 239 -15.04 -5.51 -5.66
C VAL A 239 -15.96 -5.28 -6.85
N ILE A 240 -16.50 -4.07 -7.02
CA ILE A 240 -17.43 -3.73 -8.10
C ILE A 240 -16.73 -3.84 -9.46
N LEU A 241 -15.56 -3.22 -9.62
CA LEU A 241 -14.80 -3.29 -10.87
C LEU A 241 -14.36 -4.72 -11.18
N GLY A 242 -13.91 -5.48 -10.18
CA GLY A 242 -13.54 -6.88 -10.34
C GLY A 242 -14.72 -7.76 -10.74
N ALA A 243 -15.90 -7.52 -10.18
CA ALA A 243 -17.13 -8.22 -10.53
C ALA A 243 -17.59 -7.89 -11.95
N ILE A 244 -17.63 -6.61 -12.32
CA ILE A 244 -17.97 -6.18 -13.69
C ILE A 244 -17.00 -6.79 -14.70
N TYR A 245 -15.69 -6.72 -14.43
CA TYR A 245 -14.69 -7.27 -15.33
C TYR A 245 -14.81 -8.80 -15.45
N THR A 246 -15.07 -9.50 -14.33
CA THR A 246 -15.36 -10.95 -14.33
C THR A 246 -16.58 -11.28 -15.19
N LEU A 247 -17.69 -10.56 -15.02
CA LEU A 247 -18.91 -10.77 -15.80
C LEU A 247 -18.68 -10.53 -17.29
N GLN A 248 -17.93 -9.49 -17.63
CA GLN A 248 -17.55 -9.18 -19.01
C GLN A 248 -16.74 -10.32 -19.63
N LEU A 249 -15.70 -10.81 -18.94
CA LEU A 249 -14.87 -11.92 -19.43
C LEU A 249 -15.66 -13.22 -19.56
N LEU A 250 -16.60 -13.47 -18.65
CA LEU A 250 -17.51 -14.61 -18.74
C LEU A 250 -18.43 -14.50 -19.96
N ALA A 251 -18.99 -13.31 -20.23
CA ALA A 251 -19.81 -13.06 -21.41
C ALA A 251 -19.04 -13.30 -22.72
N TYR A 252 -17.76 -12.91 -22.75
CA TYR A 252 -16.87 -13.19 -23.88
C TYR A 252 -16.33 -14.62 -23.94
N HIS A 253 -16.65 -15.47 -22.96
CA HIS A 253 -16.10 -16.82 -22.83
C HIS A 253 -14.56 -16.83 -22.81
N SER A 254 -13.92 -15.77 -22.31
CA SER A 254 -12.46 -15.64 -22.27
C SER A 254 -11.88 -16.22 -20.98
N TRP A 255 -11.76 -17.54 -20.94
CA TRP A 255 -11.30 -18.29 -19.75
C TRP A 255 -9.85 -17.98 -19.36
N THR A 256 -8.98 -17.73 -20.34
CA THR A 256 -7.57 -17.40 -20.09
C THR A 256 -7.43 -16.03 -19.43
N ASP A 257 -8.13 -15.02 -19.94
CA ASP A 257 -8.11 -13.67 -19.36
C ASP A 257 -8.75 -13.67 -17.98
N LEU A 258 -9.83 -14.45 -17.79
CA LEU A 258 -10.45 -14.62 -16.48
C LEU A 258 -9.46 -15.19 -15.47
N ALA A 259 -8.73 -16.24 -15.83
CA ALA A 259 -7.69 -16.79 -14.97
C ALA A 259 -6.57 -15.79 -14.68
N VAL A 260 -6.15 -15.00 -15.67
CA VAL A 260 -5.15 -13.94 -15.50
C VAL A 260 -5.62 -12.89 -14.49
N VAL A 261 -6.85 -12.38 -14.60
CA VAL A 261 -7.41 -11.38 -13.68
C VAL A 261 -7.46 -11.92 -12.26
N TRP A 262 -8.04 -13.10 -12.05
CA TRP A 262 -8.16 -13.68 -10.71
C TRP A 262 -6.80 -14.03 -10.10
N THR A 263 -5.84 -14.46 -10.92
CA THR A 263 -4.46 -14.70 -10.49
C THR A 263 -3.78 -13.40 -10.07
N SER A 264 -3.95 -12.31 -10.82
CA SER A 264 -3.42 -10.99 -10.46
C SER A 264 -4.05 -10.44 -9.18
N ILE A 265 -5.37 -10.59 -9.00
CA ILE A 265 -6.08 -10.21 -7.76
C ILE A 265 -5.51 -11.01 -6.58
N ALA A 266 -5.42 -12.34 -6.71
CA ALA A 266 -4.93 -13.22 -5.66
C ALA A 266 -3.46 -12.95 -5.32
N ALA A 267 -2.61 -12.77 -6.33
CA ALA A 267 -1.19 -12.48 -6.16
C ALA A 267 -0.98 -11.12 -5.46
N SER A 268 -1.70 -10.09 -5.89
CA SER A 268 -1.68 -8.77 -5.26
C SER A 268 -2.09 -8.83 -3.78
N PHE A 269 -3.28 -9.39 -3.52
CA PHE A 269 -3.83 -9.51 -2.17
C PHE A 269 -2.91 -10.34 -1.26
N CYS A 270 -2.43 -11.48 -1.73
CA CYS A 270 -1.51 -12.34 -0.99
C CYS A 270 -0.20 -11.61 -0.68
N PHE A 271 0.39 -10.91 -1.66
CA PHE A 271 1.62 -10.15 -1.46
C PHE A 271 1.50 -9.11 -0.35
N VAL A 272 0.42 -8.31 -0.37
CA VAL A 272 0.17 -7.28 0.65
C VAL A 272 -0.07 -7.91 2.03
N ARG A 273 -0.83 -9.02 2.09
CA ARG A 273 -1.10 -9.73 3.35
C ARG A 273 0.14 -10.39 3.95
N LEU A 274 0.99 -11.01 3.13
CA LEU A 274 2.25 -11.62 3.57
C LEU A 274 3.24 -10.59 4.13
N ARG A 275 3.11 -9.32 3.72
CA ARG A 275 3.87 -8.19 4.28
C ARG A 275 3.31 -7.65 5.60
N GLY A 276 2.23 -8.23 6.11
CA GLY A 276 1.58 -7.81 7.36
C GLY A 276 0.73 -6.54 7.21
N VAL A 277 0.39 -6.16 5.98
CA VAL A 277 -0.35 -4.93 5.70
C VAL A 277 -1.82 -5.27 5.48
N GLY A 278 -2.70 -4.65 6.25
CA GLY A 278 -4.16 -4.75 6.10
C GLY A 278 -4.91 -4.92 7.43
N PRO A 279 -6.15 -4.40 7.55
CA PRO A 279 -6.91 -4.40 8.81
C PRO A 279 -7.39 -5.79 9.28
N GLU A 280 -7.26 -6.83 8.46
CA GLU A 280 -7.82 -8.16 8.76
C GLU A 280 -6.86 -9.15 9.44
N LEU A 281 -5.57 -8.82 9.61
CA LEU A 281 -4.71 -9.67 10.46
C LEU A 281 -5.21 -9.70 11.92
N ILE A 282 -5.96 -8.69 12.35
CA ILE A 282 -6.59 -8.64 13.67
C ILE A 282 -7.59 -9.80 13.83
N TRP A 283 -8.36 -10.15 12.79
CA TRP A 283 -9.35 -11.22 12.90
C TRP A 283 -8.71 -12.62 12.94
N TRP A 284 -7.68 -12.87 12.13
CA TRP A 284 -6.97 -14.16 12.13
C TRP A 284 -6.11 -14.36 13.38
N GLU A 285 -5.48 -13.29 13.90
CA GLU A 285 -4.80 -13.33 15.20
C GLU A 285 -5.79 -13.51 16.35
N ASN A 286 -6.96 -12.86 16.32
CA ASN A 286 -8.01 -13.06 17.31
C ASN A 286 -8.62 -14.46 17.27
N PHE A 287 -8.73 -15.07 16.08
CA PHE A 287 -9.19 -16.45 15.92
C PHE A 287 -8.16 -17.45 16.45
N LYS A 288 -6.88 -17.25 16.13
CA LYS A 288 -5.78 -18.04 16.74
C LYS A 288 -5.70 -17.82 18.25
N ALA A 289 -5.89 -16.59 18.74
CA ALA A 289 -5.92 -16.28 20.17
C ALA A 289 -7.14 -16.89 20.89
N ARG A 290 -8.26 -17.09 20.18
CA ARG A 290 -9.44 -17.83 20.68
C ARG A 290 -9.20 -19.34 20.72
N LEU A 291 -8.37 -19.88 19.84
CA LEU A 291 -8.01 -21.30 19.78
C LEU A 291 -6.81 -21.65 20.66
N GLN A 292 -5.98 -20.68 21.01
CA GLN A 292 -4.90 -20.89 21.98
C GLN A 292 -5.50 -21.04 23.39
N PRO A 293 -5.09 -22.06 24.16
CA PRO A 293 -5.50 -22.16 25.55
C PRO A 293 -4.98 -20.92 26.27
N LYS A 294 -5.91 -20.16 26.87
CA LYS A 294 -5.56 -18.96 27.65
C LYS A 294 -4.44 -19.33 28.62
N PRO A 295 -3.28 -18.63 28.63
CA PRO A 295 -2.28 -18.88 29.64
C PRO A 295 -2.96 -18.67 30.99
N LYS A 296 -2.89 -19.70 31.85
CA LYS A 296 -3.38 -19.58 33.22
C LYS A 296 -2.52 -18.52 33.89
N PHE A 297 -3.02 -17.29 33.91
CA PHE A 297 -2.43 -16.24 34.71
C PHE A 297 -2.46 -16.74 36.16
N LYS A 298 -1.30 -17.20 36.62
CA LYS A 298 -1.06 -17.42 38.04
C LYS A 298 -1.14 -16.03 38.62
N VAL A 299 -2.28 -15.70 39.24
CA VAL A 299 -2.43 -14.50 40.04
C VAL A 299 -1.37 -14.62 41.12
N VAL A 300 -0.22 -14.01 40.88
CA VAL A 300 0.76 -13.75 41.92
C VAL A 300 -0.04 -12.92 42.92
N PRO A 301 -0.28 -13.41 44.15
CA PRO A 301 -0.90 -12.60 45.16
C PRO A 301 -0.10 -11.31 45.18
N LYS A 302 -0.77 -10.17 44.91
CA LYS A 302 -0.17 -8.86 45.13
C LYS A 302 0.43 -8.97 46.53
N PRO A 303 1.76 -8.84 46.70
CA PRO A 303 2.33 -8.91 48.04
C PRO A 303 1.56 -7.87 48.82
N VAL A 304 0.75 -8.33 49.79
CA VAL A 304 0.17 -7.44 50.79
C VAL A 304 1.40 -6.72 51.30
N PRO A 305 1.54 -5.39 51.10
CA PRO A 305 2.68 -4.69 51.64
C PRO A 305 2.67 -5.08 53.10
N THR A 306 3.72 -5.78 53.53
CA THR A 306 3.87 -6.16 54.93
C THR A 306 3.80 -4.84 55.64
N ARG A 307 2.67 -4.56 56.33
CA ARG A 307 2.44 -3.29 57.02
C ARG A 307 3.66 -3.10 57.90
N ARG A 308 4.56 -2.22 57.49
CA ARG A 308 5.77 -1.96 58.27
C ARG A 308 5.27 -1.26 59.51
N GLU A 309 5.81 -1.58 60.68
CA GLU A 309 5.50 -0.83 61.91
C GLU A 309 5.67 0.69 61.71
N GLU A 310 6.47 1.10 60.72
CA GLU A 310 6.68 2.48 60.28
C GLU A 310 5.39 3.15 59.77
N ASP A 311 4.52 2.43 59.05
CA ASP A 311 3.28 2.97 58.51
C ASP A 311 2.21 3.14 59.62
N ASP A 312 2.13 2.18 60.55
CA ASP A 312 1.22 2.25 61.71
C ASP A 312 1.58 3.40 62.68
N ILE A 313 2.88 3.67 62.84
CA ILE A 313 3.33 4.77 63.70
C ILE A 313 3.06 6.11 63.02
N SER A 314 3.30 6.23 61.72
CA SER A 314 3.03 7.47 60.96
C SER A 314 1.54 7.82 60.98
N GLU A 315 0.67 6.83 60.78
CA GLU A 315 -0.79 6.98 60.86
C GLU A 315 -1.27 7.41 62.27
N SER A 316 -0.58 6.98 63.34
CA SER A 316 -0.87 7.41 64.71
C SER A 316 -0.33 8.79 65.09
N VAL A 317 0.64 9.32 64.34
CA VAL A 317 1.31 10.60 64.59
C VAL A 317 0.61 11.75 63.87
N ASP A 318 0.05 11.51 62.68
CA ASP A 318 -0.67 12.52 61.91
C ASP A 318 -1.78 13.25 62.70
N PRO A 319 -2.65 12.57 63.48
CA PRO A 319 -3.67 13.25 64.29
C PRO A 319 -3.06 14.10 65.42
N ILE A 320 -1.89 13.69 65.92
CA ILE A 320 -1.17 14.40 66.99
C ILE A 320 -0.56 15.68 66.43
N LEU A 321 0.02 15.64 65.23
CA LEU A 321 0.55 16.82 64.53
C LEU A 321 -0.56 17.83 64.22
N ASP A 322 -1.72 17.37 63.76
CA ASP A 322 -2.89 18.21 63.52
C ASP A 322 -3.40 18.92 64.79
N LYS A 323 -3.35 18.23 65.93
CA LYS A 323 -3.74 18.77 67.23
C LYS A 323 -2.74 19.82 67.73
N ILE A 324 -1.43 19.58 67.56
CA ILE A 324 -0.39 20.58 67.87
C ILE A 324 -0.55 21.81 67.00
N ALA A 325 -0.83 21.64 65.70
CA ALA A 325 -1.01 22.73 64.75
C ALA A 325 -2.19 23.65 65.13
N LYS A 326 -3.28 23.08 65.65
CA LYS A 326 -4.50 23.83 66.01
C LYS A 326 -4.48 24.42 67.42
N SER A 327 -3.88 23.73 68.40
CA SER A 327 -4.03 24.06 69.83
C SER A 327 -2.70 24.20 70.58
N GLY A 328 -1.57 24.08 69.88
CA GLY A 328 -0.23 24.18 70.46
C GLY A 328 0.19 22.93 71.24
N ILE A 329 1.49 22.81 71.51
CA ILE A 329 2.11 21.61 72.09
C ILE A 329 1.65 21.27 73.51
N GLY A 330 1.12 22.25 74.24
CA GLY A 330 0.59 22.08 75.60
C GLY A 330 -0.75 21.33 75.65
N SER A 331 -1.40 21.11 74.50
CA SER A 331 -2.67 20.38 74.40
C SER A 331 -2.52 18.85 74.33
N LEU A 332 -1.27 18.36 74.32
CA LEU A 332 -0.97 16.94 74.25
C LEU A 332 -1.12 16.24 75.61
N THR A 333 -1.77 15.09 75.59
CA THR A 333 -1.80 14.18 76.73
C THR A 333 -0.43 13.53 76.95
N PRO A 334 -0.12 13.05 78.17
CA PRO A 334 1.14 12.37 78.46
C PRO A 334 1.40 11.13 77.57
N SER A 335 0.36 10.47 77.09
CA SER A 335 0.45 9.33 76.15
C SER A 335 0.77 9.79 74.72
N GLU A 336 0.09 10.82 74.21
CA GLU A 336 0.34 11.39 72.88
C GLU A 336 1.77 11.94 72.77
N ARG A 337 2.27 12.59 73.83
CA ARG A 337 3.65 13.10 73.88
C ARG A 337 4.69 11.98 73.77
N ARG A 338 4.45 10.84 74.45
CA ARG A 338 5.34 9.66 74.39
C ARG A 338 5.34 9.00 73.00
N THR A 339 4.21 9.02 72.31
CA THR A 339 4.11 8.51 70.92
C THR A 339 4.89 9.41 69.95
N LEU A 340 4.77 10.74 70.10
CA LEU A 340 5.52 11.71 69.30
C LEU A 340 7.04 11.61 69.53
N ASP A 341 7.49 11.51 70.78
CA ASP A 341 8.91 11.34 71.11
C ASP A 341 9.49 10.04 70.53
N ARG A 342 8.72 8.94 70.60
CA ARG A 342 9.12 7.64 70.01
C ARG A 342 9.26 7.72 68.49
N ALA A 343 8.36 8.44 67.82
CA ALA A 343 8.44 8.66 66.38
C ALA A 343 9.66 9.51 65.99
N ARG A 344 9.94 10.59 66.74
CA ARG A 344 11.13 11.44 66.57
C ARG A 344 12.42 10.63 66.69
N ASP A 345 12.55 9.83 67.75
CA ASP A 345 13.78 9.09 68.03
C ASP A 345 14.04 7.99 66.98
N ARG A 346 12.99 7.43 66.36
CA ARG A 346 13.10 6.50 65.22
C ARG A 346 13.53 7.22 63.93
N LEU A 347 12.96 8.39 63.61
CA LEU A 347 13.38 9.19 62.45
C LEU A 347 14.85 9.63 62.54
N LEU A 348 15.31 9.98 63.75
CA LEU A 348 16.71 10.31 64.00
C LEU A 348 17.66 9.10 63.85
N LYS A 349 17.18 7.88 64.08
CA LYS A 349 17.94 6.64 63.85
C LYS A 349 17.99 6.22 62.38
N GLY A 350 16.95 6.50 61.59
CA GLY A 350 16.91 6.19 60.15
C GLY A 350 17.64 7.19 59.25
N SER A 351 18.10 8.32 59.80
CA SER A 351 18.83 9.38 59.08
C SER A 351 20.37 9.25 59.17
N LYS A 352 20.88 8.15 59.73
CA LYS A 352 22.30 7.75 59.72
C LYS A 352 22.48 6.55 58.81
#